data_AF-A0A2G2LWG2-F1
#
_entry.id   AF-A0A2G2LWG2-F1
#
_cell.length_a   1.000
_cell.length_b   1.000
_cell.length_c   1.000
_cell.angle_alpha   90.00
_cell.angle_beta   90.00
_cell.angle_gamma   90.00
#
_symmetry.space_group_name_H-M   'P 1'
#
loop_
_entity.id
_entity.type
_entity.pdbx_description
1 polymer ?
#
loop_
_entity_poly.entity_id
_entity_poly.type
_entity_poly.pdbx_seq_one_letter_code
_entity_poly.pdbx_strand_id
1 'polypeptide(L)'
;MKTIILSSILVILLLPISASALADQDYKITMMTIFKEQDPSKRLVLIKDFLKVADSDIRSSILTKAAKTAFEAKEYSDAKSYANELLNTADSVKKGWNYGNAIHDGNMILGRLAIVGGDITLAKKYLIKAGNTLGSPQLNSFGPNMSLAKYLTDIGENDAVIQYFNLCKKFWKMENGRLDSWSASLRGGGKPYYGTNLLY
;
A
#
# COMPACT_ATOMS: atom_id res chain seq x y z
N MET A 1 75.27 0.32 3.36
CA MET A 1 74.20 1.19 2.86
C MET A 1 73.66 0.61 1.56
N LYS A 2 72.55 -0.12 1.61
CA LYS A 2 71.69 -0.48 0.47
C LYS A 2 70.34 -0.96 1.02
N THR A 3 69.32 -0.68 0.23
CA THR A 3 67.97 -0.28 0.64
C THR A 3 66.98 -1.44 0.75
N ILE A 4 65.96 -1.21 1.57
CA ILE A 4 64.71 -1.94 1.81
C ILE A 4 63.99 -2.35 0.51
N ILE A 5 63.20 -3.45 0.52
CA ILE A 5 61.76 -3.48 0.16
C ILE A 5 61.13 -4.77 0.72
N LEU A 6 60.20 -4.59 1.66
CA LEU A 6 59.14 -5.55 2.00
C LEU A 6 58.11 -5.59 0.86
N SER A 7 57.57 -6.76 0.56
CA SER A 7 56.27 -6.87 -0.08
C SER A 7 55.56 -8.16 0.32
N SER A 8 54.94 -8.13 1.50
CA SER A 8 53.90 -9.06 1.91
C SER A 8 52.64 -8.77 1.08
N ILE A 9 52.40 -9.55 0.03
CA ILE A 9 51.14 -9.51 -0.70
C ILE A 9 50.11 -10.30 0.12
N LEU A 10 49.28 -9.56 0.86
CA LEU A 10 48.04 -10.07 1.44
C LEU A 10 47.04 -10.26 0.30
N VAL A 11 46.93 -11.48 -0.22
CA VAL A 11 45.85 -11.86 -1.14
C VAL A 11 44.58 -11.95 -0.31
N ILE A 12 43.81 -10.86 -0.27
CA ILE A 12 42.43 -10.89 0.22
C ILE A 12 41.65 -11.70 -0.81
N LEU A 13 41.31 -12.94 -0.45
CA LEU A 13 40.41 -13.79 -1.20
C LEU A 13 39.01 -13.13 -1.19
N LEU A 14 38.75 -12.28 -2.18
CA LEU A 14 37.40 -11.79 -2.48
C LEU A 14 36.60 -13.00 -2.98
N LEU A 15 35.88 -13.66 -2.06
CA LEU A 15 34.84 -14.58 -2.46
C LEU A 15 33.85 -13.81 -3.35
N PRO A 16 33.46 -14.36 -4.51
CA PRO A 16 32.51 -13.70 -5.39
C PRO A 16 31.17 -13.59 -4.66
N ILE A 17 30.80 -12.37 -4.28
CA ILE A 17 29.43 -12.07 -3.86
C ILE A 17 28.57 -12.42 -5.08
N SER A 18 27.65 -13.38 -4.93
CA SER A 18 26.80 -13.81 -6.04
C SER A 18 25.97 -12.61 -6.56
N ALA A 19 25.75 -12.54 -7.87
CA ALA A 19 24.93 -11.49 -8.48
C ALA A 19 23.52 -11.36 -7.85
N SER A 20 23.00 -12.45 -7.28
CA SER A 20 21.75 -12.47 -6.50
C SER A 20 21.81 -11.71 -5.18
N ALA A 21 22.97 -11.67 -4.51
CA ALA A 21 23.15 -10.96 -3.24
C ALA A 21 23.37 -9.46 -3.45
N LEU A 22 24.00 -9.06 -4.57
CA LEU A 22 24.09 -7.66 -4.99
C LEU A 22 22.70 -7.12 -5.41
N ALA A 23 21.92 -7.92 -6.14
CA ALA A 23 20.53 -7.56 -6.47
C ALA A 23 19.64 -7.38 -5.22
N ASP A 24 19.82 -8.20 -4.19
CA ASP A 24 19.10 -8.07 -2.91
C ASP A 24 19.55 -6.84 -2.09
N GLN A 25 20.84 -6.51 -2.11
CA GLN A 25 21.39 -5.30 -1.48
C GLN A 25 20.85 -4.03 -2.17
N ASP A 26 20.92 -3.97 -3.49
CA ASP A 26 20.45 -2.84 -4.30
C ASP A 26 18.93 -2.67 -4.17
N TYR A 27 18.19 -3.79 -4.07
CA TYR A 27 16.77 -3.80 -3.74
C TYR A 27 16.50 -3.12 -2.38
N LYS A 28 17.18 -3.57 -1.32
CA LYS A 28 17.01 -3.02 0.03
C LYS A 28 17.35 -1.53 0.09
N ILE A 29 18.43 -1.11 -0.58
CA ILE A 29 18.82 0.31 -0.65
C ILE A 29 17.75 1.13 -1.38
N THR A 30 17.26 0.64 -2.52
CA THR A 30 16.22 1.32 -3.30
C THR A 30 14.93 1.44 -2.48
N MET A 31 14.49 0.36 -1.84
CA MET A 31 13.32 0.37 -0.96
C MET A 31 13.50 1.34 0.21
N MET A 32 14.65 1.32 0.89
CA MET A 32 14.94 2.25 1.97
C MET A 32 14.89 3.72 1.48
N THR A 33 15.38 3.98 0.28
CA THR A 33 15.36 5.32 -0.33
C THR A 33 13.92 5.76 -0.60
N ILE A 34 13.11 4.89 -1.21
CA ILE A 34 11.67 5.11 -1.43
C ILE A 34 10.94 5.37 -0.10
N PHE A 35 11.27 4.62 0.96
CA PHE A 35 10.62 4.78 2.27
C PHE A 35 11.02 6.07 3.00
N LYS A 36 12.27 6.53 2.84
CA LYS A 36 12.76 7.75 3.50
C LYS A 36 12.32 9.03 2.80
N GLU A 37 12.12 8.99 1.48
CA GLU A 37 11.67 10.16 0.72
C GLU A 37 10.25 10.56 1.14
N GLN A 38 10.10 11.78 1.64
CA GLN A 38 8.83 12.31 2.15
C GLN A 38 8.03 13.02 1.05
N ASP A 39 8.71 13.63 0.08
CA ASP A 39 8.09 14.30 -1.06
C ASP A 39 7.43 13.24 -1.97
N PRO A 40 6.09 13.25 -2.13
CA PRO A 40 5.40 12.22 -2.89
C PRO A 40 5.77 12.25 -4.38
N SER A 41 6.08 13.42 -4.96
CA SER A 41 6.47 13.54 -6.36
C SER A 41 7.86 12.92 -6.58
N LYS A 42 8.83 13.21 -5.70
CA LYS A 42 10.16 12.56 -5.78
C LYS A 42 10.08 11.07 -5.50
N ARG A 43 9.31 10.67 -4.49
CA ARG A 43 9.07 9.26 -4.16
C ARG A 43 8.45 8.50 -5.34
N LEU A 44 7.53 9.12 -6.08
CA LEU A 44 6.92 8.52 -7.26
C LEU A 44 7.94 8.28 -8.38
N VAL A 45 8.87 9.21 -8.61
CA VAL A 45 9.94 9.01 -9.61
C VAL A 45 10.77 7.77 -9.27
N LEU A 46 11.21 7.65 -8.01
CA LEU A 46 11.96 6.49 -7.54
C LEU A 46 11.17 5.17 -7.72
N ILE A 47 9.87 5.19 -7.40
CA ILE A 47 8.99 4.03 -7.58
C ILE A 47 8.86 3.66 -9.06
N LYS A 48 8.68 4.64 -9.96
CA LYS A 48 8.56 4.41 -11.40
C LYS A 48 9.81 3.78 -11.98
N ASP A 49 10.99 4.24 -11.57
CA ASP A 49 12.25 3.65 -12.00
C ASP A 49 12.41 2.23 -11.48
N PHE A 50 12.03 1.98 -10.22
CA PHE A 50 12.08 0.63 -9.67
C PHE A 50 11.10 -0.33 -10.35
N LEU A 51 9.89 0.12 -10.69
CA LEU A 51 8.89 -0.69 -11.39
C LEU A 51 9.34 -1.16 -12.79
N LYS A 52 10.33 -0.51 -13.43
CA LYS A 52 10.86 -0.93 -14.73
C LYS A 52 11.68 -2.22 -14.67
N VAL A 53 12.26 -2.51 -13.50
CA VAL A 53 13.21 -3.62 -13.31
C VAL A 53 12.70 -4.67 -12.31
N ALA A 54 11.60 -4.39 -11.60
CA ALA A 54 11.01 -5.32 -10.64
C ALA A 54 10.38 -6.55 -11.33
N ASP A 55 10.70 -7.75 -10.80
CA ASP A 55 10.01 -8.99 -11.16
C ASP A 55 8.54 -8.99 -10.67
N SER A 56 7.76 -10.00 -11.07
CA SER A 56 6.32 -10.06 -10.81
C SER A 56 5.96 -10.04 -9.32
N ASP A 57 6.75 -10.70 -8.47
CA ASP A 57 6.45 -10.86 -7.04
C ASP A 57 6.73 -9.56 -6.29
N ILE A 58 7.86 -8.92 -6.58
CA ILE A 58 8.22 -7.63 -6.03
C ILE A 58 7.27 -6.55 -6.56
N ARG A 59 6.97 -6.57 -7.87
CA ARG A 59 6.11 -5.59 -8.52
C ARG A 59 4.74 -5.51 -7.84
N SER A 60 4.12 -6.63 -7.50
CA SER A 60 2.82 -6.63 -6.80
C SER A 60 2.86 -5.81 -5.50
N SER A 61 3.94 -5.95 -4.72
CA SER A 61 4.12 -5.23 -3.45
C SER A 61 4.32 -3.73 -3.66
N ILE A 62 5.07 -3.37 -4.70
CA ILE A 62 5.36 -1.98 -5.03
C ILE A 62 4.16 -1.25 -5.61
N LEU A 63 3.32 -1.94 -6.40
CA LEU A 63 2.14 -1.34 -7.01
C LEU A 63 1.20 -0.75 -5.95
N THR A 64 1.08 -1.37 -4.78
CA THR A 64 0.34 -0.82 -3.64
C THR A 64 0.91 0.54 -3.21
N LYS A 65 2.23 0.65 -3.07
CA LYS A 65 2.91 1.91 -2.71
C LYS A 65 2.83 2.93 -3.86
N ALA A 66 2.92 2.48 -5.11
CA ALA A 66 2.87 3.30 -6.31
C ALA A 66 1.50 4.00 -6.44
N ALA A 67 0.41 3.25 -6.28
CA ALA A 67 -0.95 3.81 -6.36
C ALA A 67 -1.20 4.89 -5.29
N LYS A 68 -0.76 4.63 -4.04
CA LYS A 68 -0.86 5.61 -2.93
C LYS A 68 -0.01 6.85 -3.18
N THR A 69 1.26 6.66 -3.54
CA THR A 69 2.21 7.75 -3.78
C THR A 69 1.79 8.60 -4.97
N ALA A 70 1.32 7.99 -6.06
CA ALA A 70 0.81 8.71 -7.22
C ALA A 70 -0.40 9.57 -6.86
N PHE A 71 -1.32 9.07 -6.03
CA PHE A 71 -2.44 9.86 -5.55
C PHE A 71 -1.97 11.05 -4.70
N GLU A 72 -1.04 10.83 -3.77
CA GLU A 72 -0.46 11.89 -2.92
C GLU A 72 0.27 12.97 -3.73
N ALA A 73 0.96 12.56 -4.81
CA ALA A 73 1.62 13.45 -5.76
C ALA A 73 0.63 14.15 -6.71
N LYS A 74 -0.68 13.86 -6.61
CA LYS A 74 -1.74 14.32 -7.51
C LYS A 74 -1.57 13.88 -8.97
N GLU A 75 -0.76 12.85 -9.21
CA GLU A 75 -0.60 12.17 -10.49
C GLU A 75 -1.74 11.17 -10.69
N TYR A 76 -2.95 11.69 -10.87
CA TYR A 76 -4.18 10.89 -10.83
C TYR A 76 -4.28 9.86 -11.95
N SER A 77 -3.67 10.11 -13.11
CA SER A 77 -3.60 9.14 -14.22
C SER A 77 -2.81 7.90 -13.80
N ASP A 78 -1.63 8.11 -13.20
CA ASP A 78 -0.78 7.03 -12.70
C ASP A 78 -1.46 6.29 -11.54
N ALA A 79 -2.05 7.03 -10.60
CA ALA A 79 -2.79 6.44 -9.48
C ALA A 79 -3.90 5.51 -9.96
N LYS A 80 -4.66 5.94 -10.98
CA LYS A 80 -5.69 5.11 -11.61
C LYS A 80 -5.10 3.89 -12.31
N SER A 81 -4.00 4.06 -13.05
CA SER A 81 -3.33 2.97 -13.76
C SER A 81 -2.86 1.87 -12.79
N TYR A 82 -2.10 2.25 -11.75
CA TYR A 82 -1.59 1.30 -10.75
C TYR A 82 -2.70 0.65 -9.94
N ALA A 83 -3.77 1.39 -9.61
CA ALA A 83 -4.91 0.82 -8.91
C ALA A 83 -5.63 -0.25 -9.75
N ASN A 84 -5.81 -0.04 -11.06
CA ASN A 84 -6.38 -1.05 -11.94
C ASN A 84 -5.44 -2.25 -12.14
N GLU A 85 -4.12 -2.01 -12.22
CA GLU A 85 -3.13 -3.09 -12.31
C GLU A 85 -3.17 -4.01 -11.08
N LEU A 86 -3.34 -3.44 -9.88
CA LEU A 86 -3.55 -4.21 -8.64
C LEU A 86 -4.80 -5.11 -8.74
N LEU A 87 -5.93 -4.56 -9.19
CA LEU A 87 -7.16 -5.32 -9.32
C LEU A 87 -7.04 -6.45 -10.34
N ASN A 88 -6.42 -6.17 -11.50
CA ASN A 88 -6.19 -7.17 -12.54
C ASN A 88 -5.27 -8.31 -12.07
N THR A 89 -4.24 -7.99 -11.28
CA THR A 89 -3.32 -8.98 -10.72
C THR A 89 -4.00 -9.83 -9.65
N ALA A 90 -4.90 -9.24 -8.86
CA ALA A 90 -5.70 -10.02 -7.91
C ALA A 90 -6.55 -11.06 -8.65
N ASP A 91 -7.21 -10.69 -9.75
CA ASP A 91 -8.06 -11.58 -10.52
C ASP A 91 -7.30 -12.75 -11.18
N SER A 92 -6.03 -12.55 -11.56
CA SER A 92 -5.21 -13.57 -12.20
C SER A 92 -4.57 -14.56 -11.23
N VAL A 93 -4.16 -14.12 -10.03
CA VAL A 93 -3.42 -14.97 -9.06
C VAL A 93 -4.35 -15.59 -8.01
N LYS A 94 -5.61 -15.10 -7.88
CA LYS A 94 -6.74 -15.52 -7.03
C LYS A 94 -6.49 -15.80 -5.52
N LYS A 95 -5.26 -16.07 -5.05
CA LYS A 95 -4.91 -16.47 -3.66
C LYS A 95 -3.45 -16.20 -3.24
N GLY A 96 -2.71 -15.31 -3.92
CA GLY A 96 -1.36 -14.92 -3.48
C GLY A 96 -1.38 -14.18 -2.13
N TRP A 97 -0.26 -14.12 -1.40
CA TRP A 97 -0.21 -13.49 -0.07
C TRP A 97 -0.65 -12.02 -0.06
N ASN A 98 -0.44 -11.31 -1.16
CA ASN A 98 -0.81 -9.90 -1.35
C ASN A 98 -2.20 -9.69 -1.99
N TYR A 99 -2.91 -10.78 -2.33
CA TYR A 99 -4.21 -10.73 -3.03
C TYR A 99 -5.21 -9.78 -2.35
N GLY A 100 -5.34 -9.91 -1.03
CA GLY A 100 -6.30 -9.10 -0.30
C GLY A 100 -5.94 -7.60 -0.24
N ASN A 101 -4.64 -7.28 -0.18
CA ASN A 101 -4.16 -5.90 -0.22
C ASN A 101 -4.40 -5.29 -1.60
N ALA A 102 -4.19 -6.04 -2.68
CA ALA A 102 -4.38 -5.56 -4.04
C ALA A 102 -5.85 -5.16 -4.29
N ILE A 103 -6.80 -6.00 -3.88
CA ILE A 103 -8.24 -5.68 -3.95
C ILE A 103 -8.56 -4.46 -3.08
N HIS A 104 -8.11 -4.46 -1.83
CA HIS A 104 -8.42 -3.39 -0.90
C HIS A 104 -7.87 -2.04 -1.39
N ASP A 105 -6.56 -1.96 -1.59
CA ASP A 105 -5.88 -0.70 -1.87
C ASP A 105 -6.17 -0.17 -3.27
N GLY A 106 -6.35 -1.05 -4.27
CA GLY A 106 -6.80 -0.65 -5.60
C GLY A 106 -8.17 0.05 -5.54
N ASN A 107 -9.15 -0.57 -4.86
CA ASN A 107 -10.47 0.05 -4.69
C ASN A 107 -10.42 1.32 -3.82
N MET A 108 -9.58 1.38 -2.80
CA MET A 108 -9.42 2.59 -1.98
C MET A 108 -8.94 3.78 -2.82
N ILE A 109 -7.94 3.60 -3.69
CA ILE A 109 -7.44 4.65 -4.57
C ILE A 109 -8.50 5.06 -5.60
N LEU A 110 -9.18 4.10 -6.23
CA LEU A 110 -10.26 4.41 -7.18
C LEU A 110 -11.42 5.16 -6.51
N GLY A 111 -11.76 4.83 -5.27
CA GLY A 111 -12.77 5.55 -4.50
C GLY A 111 -12.36 6.99 -4.16
N ARG A 112 -11.09 7.20 -3.80
CA ARG A 112 -10.55 8.56 -3.58
C ARG A 112 -10.48 9.38 -4.87
N LEU A 113 -10.18 8.75 -6.00
CA LEU A 113 -10.24 9.41 -7.31
C LEU A 113 -11.67 9.77 -7.70
N ALA A 114 -12.65 8.93 -7.37
CA ALA A 114 -14.07 9.25 -7.56
C ALA A 114 -14.48 10.48 -6.75
N ILE A 115 -13.99 10.62 -5.50
CA ILE A 115 -14.17 11.85 -4.70
C ILE A 115 -13.57 13.07 -5.40
N VAL A 116 -12.34 12.98 -5.93
CA VAL A 116 -11.71 14.08 -6.67
C VAL A 116 -12.56 14.50 -7.88
N GLY A 117 -13.20 13.52 -8.53
CA GLY A 117 -14.14 13.76 -9.64
C GLY A 117 -15.56 14.16 -9.22
N GLY A 118 -15.85 14.27 -7.92
CA GLY A 118 -17.18 14.61 -7.41
C GLY A 118 -18.21 13.47 -7.40
N ASP A 119 -17.82 12.25 -7.74
CA ASP A 119 -18.73 11.09 -7.79
C ASP A 119 -18.74 10.32 -6.46
N ILE A 120 -19.52 10.84 -5.50
CA ILE A 120 -19.69 10.22 -4.18
C ILE A 120 -20.35 8.85 -4.26
N THR A 121 -21.26 8.64 -5.23
CA THR A 121 -21.92 7.35 -5.43
C THR A 121 -20.91 6.27 -5.81
N LEU A 122 -20.00 6.60 -6.73
CA LEU A 122 -18.94 5.70 -7.14
C LEU A 122 -17.90 5.50 -6.03
N ALA A 123 -17.59 6.54 -5.24
CA ALA A 123 -16.71 6.41 -4.08
C ALA A 123 -17.25 5.40 -3.05
N LYS A 124 -18.55 5.45 -2.74
CA LYS A 124 -19.23 4.45 -1.88
C LYS A 124 -19.12 3.05 -2.45
N LYS A 125 -19.39 2.88 -3.75
CA LYS A 125 -19.26 1.57 -4.43
C LYS A 125 -17.85 1.00 -4.29
N TYR A 126 -16.82 1.83 -4.47
CA TYR A 126 -15.44 1.40 -4.30
C TYR A 126 -15.10 1.06 -2.85
N LEU A 127 -15.61 1.79 -1.86
CA LEU A 127 -15.44 1.42 -0.45
C LEU A 127 -15.99 0.01 -0.18
N ILE A 128 -17.21 -0.29 -0.65
CA ILE A 128 -17.83 -1.61 -0.49
C ILE A 128 -17.01 -2.70 -1.21
N LYS A 129 -16.50 -2.43 -2.41
CA LYS A 129 -15.61 -3.37 -3.12
C LYS A 129 -14.32 -3.64 -2.33
N ALA A 130 -13.70 -2.61 -1.74
CA ALA A 130 -12.52 -2.77 -0.90
C ALA A 130 -12.80 -3.69 0.30
N GLY A 131 -13.95 -3.54 0.95
CA GLY A 131 -14.35 -4.38 2.09
C GLY A 131 -14.65 -5.85 1.73
N ASN A 132 -14.95 -6.16 0.46
CA ASN A 132 -15.26 -7.53 0.01
C ASN A 132 -14.02 -8.40 -0.26
N THR A 133 -12.82 -7.89 0.02
CA THR A 133 -11.60 -8.69 0.02
C THR A 133 -11.67 -9.86 1.01
N LEU A 134 -10.94 -10.95 0.73
CA LEU A 134 -10.77 -12.06 1.67
C LEU A 134 -9.76 -11.75 2.79
N GLY A 135 -9.17 -10.56 2.78
CA GLY A 135 -8.12 -10.16 3.71
C GLY A 135 -6.73 -10.58 3.27
N SER A 136 -5.75 -10.19 4.08
CA SER A 136 -4.32 -10.45 3.92
C SER A 136 -3.69 -10.45 5.32
N PRO A 137 -2.47 -10.96 5.51
CA PRO A 137 -1.80 -10.88 6.82
C PRO A 137 -1.80 -9.46 7.42
N GLN A 138 -1.58 -8.43 6.61
CA GLN A 138 -1.59 -7.03 7.03
C GLN A 138 -3.01 -6.55 7.39
N LEU A 139 -4.00 -6.82 6.53
CA LEU A 139 -5.40 -6.41 6.77
C LEU A 139 -6.02 -7.15 7.96
N ASN A 140 -5.60 -8.39 8.21
CA ASN A 140 -6.13 -9.22 9.29
C ASN A 140 -5.59 -8.80 10.67
N SER A 141 -4.43 -8.13 10.69
CA SER A 141 -3.72 -7.69 11.90
C SER A 141 -3.87 -6.18 12.13
N PHE A 142 -3.08 -5.35 11.45
CA PHE A 142 -3.13 -3.89 11.59
C PHE A 142 -4.47 -3.30 11.15
N GLY A 143 -5.12 -3.94 10.19
CA GLY A 143 -6.43 -3.55 9.70
C GLY A 143 -6.37 -2.82 8.36
N PRO A 144 -7.54 -2.46 7.82
CA PRO A 144 -7.61 -1.70 6.59
C PRO A 144 -7.34 -0.20 6.80
N ASN A 145 -6.86 0.48 5.75
CA ASN A 145 -6.79 1.93 5.73
C ASN A 145 -8.20 2.54 5.68
N MET A 146 -8.45 3.59 6.48
CA MET A 146 -9.75 4.23 6.67
C MET A 146 -9.88 5.58 5.97
N SER A 147 -8.96 5.99 5.10
CA SER A 147 -8.96 7.33 4.47
C SER A 147 -10.21 7.61 3.64
N LEU A 148 -10.68 6.63 2.85
CA LEU A 148 -11.92 6.74 2.08
C LEU A 148 -13.15 6.75 3.00
N ALA A 149 -13.18 5.86 4.00
CA ALA A 149 -14.24 5.84 5.00
C ALA A 149 -14.33 7.17 5.75
N LYS A 150 -13.18 7.75 6.14
CA LYS A 150 -13.08 9.04 6.81
C LYS A 150 -13.72 10.15 5.98
N TYR A 151 -13.37 10.26 4.70
CA TYR A 151 -13.98 11.27 3.84
C TYR A 151 -15.50 11.11 3.79
N LEU A 152 -15.99 9.89 3.58
CA LEU A 152 -17.43 9.61 3.51
C LEU A 152 -18.14 9.96 4.83
N THR A 153 -17.54 9.65 5.98
CA THR A 153 -18.11 10.08 7.28
C THR A 153 -18.07 11.59 7.48
N ASP A 154 -17.07 12.28 6.91
CA ASP A 154 -16.95 13.73 7.05
C ASP A 154 -18.06 14.49 6.30
N ILE A 155 -18.61 13.88 5.25
CA ILE A 155 -19.74 14.41 4.46
C ILE A 155 -21.10 13.74 4.80
N GLY A 156 -21.15 12.91 5.86
CA GLY A 156 -22.39 12.30 6.36
C GLY A 156 -22.84 11.01 5.66
N GLU A 157 -22.01 10.41 4.81
CA GLU A 157 -22.29 9.17 4.09
C GLU A 157 -22.05 7.92 4.98
N ASN A 158 -22.72 7.89 6.13
CA ASN A 158 -22.45 6.95 7.22
C ASN A 158 -22.87 5.51 6.92
N ASP A 159 -23.97 5.29 6.20
CA ASP A 159 -24.52 3.95 5.93
C ASP A 159 -23.54 3.07 5.15
N ALA A 160 -22.91 3.63 4.11
CA ALA A 160 -21.90 2.92 3.33
C ALA A 160 -20.65 2.59 4.16
N VAL A 161 -20.29 3.47 5.10
CA VAL A 161 -19.14 3.25 5.98
C VAL A 161 -19.45 2.16 7.02
N ILE A 162 -20.65 2.15 7.59
CA ILE A 162 -21.10 1.07 8.49
C ILE A 162 -21.16 -0.27 7.75
N GLN A 163 -21.65 -0.29 6.50
CA GLN A 163 -21.63 -1.50 5.67
C GLN A 163 -20.20 -1.98 5.44
N TYR A 164 -19.27 -1.07 5.13
CA TYR A 164 -17.86 -1.39 4.99
C TYR A 164 -17.26 -1.99 6.26
N PHE A 165 -17.55 -1.43 7.45
CA PHE A 165 -17.10 -1.99 8.72
C PHE A 165 -17.58 -3.43 8.92
N ASN A 166 -18.85 -3.72 8.60
CA ASN A 166 -19.38 -5.09 8.68
C ASN A 166 -18.65 -6.06 7.74
N LEU A 167 -18.24 -5.59 6.55
CA LEU A 167 -17.42 -6.40 5.65
C LEU A 167 -16.02 -6.63 6.21
N CYS A 168 -15.39 -5.60 6.80
CA CYS A 168 -14.07 -5.72 7.42
C CYS A 168 -14.03 -6.73 8.57
N LYS A 169 -15.11 -6.90 9.35
CA LYS A 169 -15.18 -7.92 10.43
C LYS A 169 -14.88 -9.35 9.95
N LYS A 170 -15.13 -9.63 8.67
CA LYS A 170 -14.87 -10.95 8.08
C LYS A 170 -13.38 -11.29 8.12
N PHE A 171 -12.50 -10.31 7.95
CA PHE A 171 -11.06 -10.52 7.86
C PHE A 171 -10.24 -9.88 8.99
N TRP A 172 -10.62 -8.71 9.51
CA TRP A 172 -9.87 -8.01 10.55
C TRP A 172 -10.22 -8.54 11.93
N LYS A 173 -9.44 -9.52 12.43
CA LYS A 173 -9.70 -10.20 13.71
C LYS A 173 -9.12 -9.48 14.92
N MET A 174 -8.09 -8.66 14.71
CA MET A 174 -7.49 -7.81 15.75
C MET A 174 -8.16 -6.43 15.85
N GLU A 175 -9.43 -6.35 15.46
CA GLU A 175 -10.19 -5.11 15.46
C GLU A 175 -10.54 -4.61 16.88
N ASN A 176 -10.50 -5.50 17.88
CA ASN A 176 -10.66 -5.17 19.32
C ASN A 176 -11.92 -4.34 19.64
N GLY A 177 -13.06 -4.65 18.99
CA GLY A 177 -14.33 -3.93 19.14
C GLY A 177 -14.39 -2.56 18.47
N ARG A 178 -13.32 -2.13 17.77
CA ARG A 178 -13.27 -0.82 17.10
C ARG A 178 -14.38 -0.68 16.07
N LEU A 179 -14.64 -1.71 15.26
CA LEU A 179 -15.63 -1.63 14.18
C LEU A 179 -17.06 -1.45 14.73
N ASP A 180 -17.37 -2.09 15.86
CA ASP A 180 -18.66 -1.90 16.54
C ASP A 180 -18.78 -0.54 17.21
N SER A 181 -17.73 -0.12 17.93
CA SER A 181 -17.68 1.20 18.55
C SER A 181 -17.82 2.33 17.52
N TRP A 182 -17.10 2.24 16.40
CA TRP A 182 -17.19 3.20 15.30
C TRP A 182 -18.57 3.20 14.63
N SER A 183 -19.16 2.02 14.42
CA SER A 183 -20.53 1.91 13.90
C SER A 183 -21.55 2.58 14.84
N ALA A 184 -21.42 2.37 16.15
CA ALA A 184 -22.29 3.00 17.14
C ALA A 184 -22.14 4.52 17.16
N SER A 185 -20.90 5.02 17.10
CA SER A 185 -20.63 6.46 16.98
C SER A 185 -21.32 7.07 15.76
N LEU A 186 -21.24 6.43 14.59
CA LEU A 186 -21.87 6.94 13.37
C LEU A 186 -23.40 6.96 13.45
N ARG A 187 -24.01 5.92 14.04
CA ARG A 187 -25.46 5.88 14.26
C ARG A 187 -25.94 6.97 15.22
N GLY A 188 -25.11 7.33 16.19
CA GLY A 188 -25.37 8.44 17.12
C GLY A 188 -25.06 9.83 16.57
N GLY A 189 -24.71 9.96 15.28
CA GLY A 189 -24.33 11.24 14.67
C GLY A 189 -22.92 11.73 15.01
N GLY A 190 -22.13 10.94 15.73
CA GLY A 190 -20.73 11.23 16.02
C GLY A 190 -19.79 10.81 14.89
N LYS A 191 -18.51 11.15 15.02
CA LYS A 191 -17.45 10.76 14.08
C LYS A 191 -16.43 9.82 14.74
N PRO A 192 -16.14 8.64 14.16
CA PRO A 192 -15.12 7.74 14.66
C PRO A 192 -13.72 8.36 14.68
N TYR A 193 -12.94 8.00 15.70
CA TYR A 193 -11.50 8.20 15.68
C TYR A 193 -10.81 7.00 15.04
N TYR A 194 -10.36 7.17 13.80
CA TYR A 194 -9.70 6.10 13.04
C TYR A 194 -8.22 5.88 13.41
N GLY A 195 -7.60 6.81 14.14
CA GLY A 195 -6.22 6.70 14.60
C GLY A 195 -5.23 6.33 13.50
N THR A 196 -4.39 5.33 13.77
CA THR A 196 -3.32 4.88 12.86
C THR A 196 -3.83 4.29 11.55
N ASN A 197 -5.11 3.88 11.46
CA ASN A 197 -5.71 3.39 10.22
C ASN A 197 -5.78 4.46 9.11
N LEU A 198 -5.40 5.71 9.39
CA LEU A 198 -5.28 6.76 8.37
C LEU A 198 -3.89 6.86 7.73
N LEU A 199 -2.88 6.15 8.26
CA LEU A 199 -1.46 6.42 7.97
C LEU A 199 -0.80 5.51 6.92
N TYR A 200 -1.39 4.35 6.59
CA TYR A 200 -0.68 3.28 5.85
C TYR A 200 -1.28 2.88 4.51
#